data_AF-A0A061R6K7-F1
#
_entry.id   AF-A0A061R6K7-F1
#
_cell.length_a   1.000
_cell.length_b   1.000
_cell.length_c   1.000
_cell.angle_alpha   90.00
_cell.angle_beta   90.00
_cell.angle_gamma   90.00
#
_symmetry.space_group_name_H-M   'P 1'
#
loop_
_entity.id
_entity.type
_entity.pdbx_description
1 polymer ?
#
loop_
_entity_poly.entity_id
_entity_poly.type
_entity_poly.pdbx_seq_one_letter_code
_entity_poly.pdbx_strand_id
1 'polypeptide(L)'
;HDSPDLSPPRRGKSEPQSSADGRSASGTAQANMSDGTRAGMITGEKLKEELERKRLEAEQRFRGMDASVSGRGADTVYRDKSGKRYASRQEYLEALEKEKKEKAAKHVTEAELEWGGGLKQKKQRQERRKAMEAEAAKPFARSRDDPDLDRAQREALRWGDPMAHLVTKRSLASTEVAPSLVNDANKKAMKKSGFIVPQEVPEHSWLRRNVGAPPNRYGIKPGRHWDGVDRSNGFENKMWKERQKQRAQDDEAFMWSQQDM
;
A
#
# COMPACT_ATOMS: atom_id res chain seq x y z
N HIS A 1 9.88 -43.92 6.59
CA HIS A 1 10.87 -43.09 5.89
C HIS A 1 10.87 -41.74 6.58
N ASP A 2 11.59 -41.63 7.70
CA ASP A 2 11.72 -40.37 8.44
C ASP A 2 13.13 -39.85 8.25
N SER A 3 13.26 -38.79 7.48
CA SER A 3 14.53 -38.07 7.27
C SER A 3 14.68 -37.02 8.38
N PRO A 4 15.79 -37.00 9.14
CA PRO A 4 16.01 -35.97 10.15
C PRO A 4 16.35 -34.62 9.49
N ASP A 5 15.64 -33.57 9.91
CA ASP A 5 15.81 -32.17 9.51
C ASP A 5 17.24 -31.68 9.82
N LEU A 6 17.99 -31.34 8.78
CA LEU A 6 19.38 -30.86 8.82
C LEU A 6 19.48 -29.32 8.87
N SER A 7 18.43 -28.64 9.32
CA SER A 7 18.46 -27.18 9.45
C SER A 7 19.30 -26.74 10.67
N PRO A 8 20.25 -25.79 10.52
CA PRO A 8 21.01 -25.25 11.64
C PRO A 8 20.09 -24.55 12.65
N PRO A 9 20.35 -24.67 13.97
CA PRO A 9 19.40 -24.24 15.00
C PRO A 9 19.10 -22.75 14.92
N ARG A 10 17.81 -22.40 14.84
CA ARG A 10 17.33 -21.03 14.97
C ARG A 10 17.68 -20.52 16.37
N ARG A 11 18.62 -19.57 16.44
CA ARG A 11 19.00 -18.86 17.65
C ARG A 11 17.76 -18.18 18.25
N GLY A 12 17.20 -18.79 19.29
CA GLY A 12 16.11 -18.25 20.07
C GLY A 12 16.51 -16.91 20.67
N LYS A 13 15.57 -15.97 20.71
CA LYS A 13 15.73 -14.66 21.33
C LYS A 13 15.87 -14.87 22.85
N SER A 14 17.10 -14.96 23.32
CA SER A 14 17.42 -15.00 24.74
C SER A 14 17.06 -13.66 25.36
N GLU A 15 16.21 -13.69 26.39
CA GLU A 15 16.09 -12.60 27.36
C GLU A 15 17.47 -12.22 27.90
N PRO A 16 17.70 -10.94 28.26
CA PRO A 16 18.99 -10.50 28.76
C PRO A 16 19.20 -11.05 30.17
N GLN A 17 19.80 -12.24 30.27
CA GLN A 17 20.44 -12.67 31.50
C GLN A 17 21.67 -11.79 31.70
N SER A 18 21.68 -11.06 32.80
CA SER A 18 22.80 -10.30 33.30
C SER A 18 24.00 -11.23 33.54
N SER A 19 24.90 -11.33 32.56
CA SER A 19 26.22 -11.90 32.74
C SER A 19 27.05 -10.93 33.60
N ALA A 20 27.11 -11.24 34.89
CA ALA A 20 28.10 -10.71 35.80
C ALA A 20 29.48 -11.26 35.42
N ASP A 21 30.09 -10.66 34.40
CA ASP A 21 31.52 -10.83 34.15
C ASP A 21 32.28 -9.80 34.97
N GLY A 22 32.85 -10.28 36.07
CA GLY A 22 33.81 -9.55 36.88
C GLY A 22 35.06 -9.26 36.06
N ARG A 23 35.13 -8.05 35.51
CA ARG A 23 36.40 -7.37 35.24
C ARG A 23 36.50 -6.22 36.23
N SER A 24 37.39 -6.40 37.20
CA SER A 24 37.85 -5.37 38.12
C SER A 24 38.39 -4.18 37.33
N ALA A 25 37.55 -3.20 37.02
CA ALA A 25 37.97 -1.87 36.68
C ALA A 25 38.07 -1.10 38.00
N SER A 26 39.29 -0.68 38.32
CA SER A 26 39.59 0.23 39.42
C SER A 26 38.56 1.37 39.45
N GLY A 27 38.20 1.79 40.67
CA GLY A 27 37.27 2.89 40.93
C GLY A 27 37.74 4.20 40.32
N THR A 28 37.49 4.36 39.03
CA THR A 28 37.51 5.64 38.35
C THR A 28 36.16 6.27 38.67
N ALA A 29 36.19 7.29 39.54
CA ALA A 29 35.05 8.14 39.80
C ALA A 29 34.40 8.48 38.46
N GLN A 30 33.09 8.18 38.30
CA GLN A 30 32.35 8.57 37.10
C GLN A 30 32.56 10.06 36.89
N ALA A 31 33.27 10.43 35.84
CA ALA A 31 33.55 11.81 35.53
C ALA A 31 32.22 12.49 35.22
N ASN A 32 31.95 13.61 35.86
CA ASN A 32 30.87 14.49 35.45
C ASN A 32 31.38 15.39 34.31
N MET A 33 30.51 15.69 33.35
CA MET A 33 30.75 16.70 32.33
C MET A 33 30.85 18.08 32.99
N SER A 34 31.39 19.07 32.26
CA SER A 34 31.45 20.49 32.68
C SER A 34 30.10 21.02 33.20
N ASP A 35 29.01 20.51 32.64
CA ASP A 35 27.65 20.95 32.95
C ASP A 35 27.03 20.17 34.13
N GLY A 36 27.82 19.35 34.84
CA GLY A 36 27.39 18.57 36.00
C GLY A 36 26.51 17.35 35.67
N THR A 37 26.40 16.95 34.40
CA THR A 37 25.78 15.68 33.96
C THR A 37 26.77 14.53 34.09
N ARG A 38 26.31 13.33 34.42
CA ARG A 38 27.18 12.15 34.41
C ARG A 38 27.70 11.89 32.99
N ALA A 39 28.97 11.50 32.87
CA ALA A 39 29.54 11.02 31.61
C ALA A 39 29.66 9.49 31.61
N GLY A 40 29.54 8.87 30.42
CA GLY A 40 29.71 7.43 30.21
C GLY A 40 28.42 6.69 29.82
N MET A 41 28.44 5.36 29.88
CA MET A 41 27.26 4.51 29.63
C MET A 41 26.26 4.65 30.77
N ILE A 42 25.13 5.31 30.52
CA ILE A 42 24.09 5.63 31.50
C ILE A 42 22.79 4.94 31.10
N THR A 43 22.04 4.45 32.07
CA THR A 43 20.71 3.86 31.85
C THR A 43 19.68 4.94 31.54
N GLY A 44 18.67 4.62 30.72
CA GLY A 44 17.66 5.60 30.30
C GLY A 44 16.90 6.25 31.45
N GLU A 45 16.70 5.54 32.56
CA GLU A 45 16.05 6.06 33.78
C GLU A 45 16.90 7.14 34.45
N LYS A 46 18.19 6.88 34.67
CA LYS A 46 19.13 7.85 35.26
C LYS A 46 19.27 9.11 34.39
N LEU A 47 19.21 8.94 33.07
CA LEU A 47 19.25 10.06 32.13
C LEU A 47 17.96 10.92 32.21
N LYS A 48 16.79 10.31 32.41
CA LYS A 48 15.53 11.03 32.63
C LYS A 48 15.54 11.81 33.94
N GLU A 49 15.97 11.19 35.03
CA GLU A 49 16.08 11.85 36.35
C GLU A 49 17.05 13.05 36.30
N GLU A 50 18.19 12.91 35.62
CA GLU A 50 19.15 14.00 35.46
C GLU A 50 18.59 15.15 34.60
N LEU A 51 17.83 14.83 33.55
CA LEU A 51 17.14 15.83 32.72
C LEU A 51 16.06 16.57 33.51
N GLU A 52 15.26 15.86 34.31
CA GLU A 52 14.23 16.48 35.15
C GLU A 52 14.85 17.37 36.22
N ARG A 53 15.93 16.92 36.87
CA ARG A 53 16.68 17.74 37.82
C ARG A 53 17.22 19.02 37.18
N LYS A 54 17.85 18.92 36.01
CA LYS A 54 18.36 20.08 35.27
C LYS A 54 17.23 21.01 34.82
N ARG A 55 16.08 20.46 34.42
CA ARG A 55 14.91 21.25 34.03
C ARG A 55 14.37 22.04 35.22
N LEU A 56 14.23 21.41 36.39
CA LEU A 56 13.80 22.05 37.62
C LEU A 56 14.80 23.13 38.08
N GLU A 57 16.10 22.84 38.02
CA GLU A 57 17.15 23.80 38.37
C GLU A 57 17.15 24.99 37.41
N ALA A 58 17.02 24.75 36.10
CA ALA A 58 16.89 25.81 35.11
C ALA A 58 15.61 26.63 35.31
N GLU A 59 14.50 26.00 35.66
CA GLU A 59 13.24 26.67 35.98
C GLU A 59 13.33 27.51 37.26
N GLN A 60 13.99 27.02 38.31
CA GLN A 60 14.25 27.79 39.53
C GLN A 60 15.18 28.97 39.27
N ARG A 61 16.26 28.78 38.50
CA ARG A 61 17.16 29.86 38.09
C ARG A 61 16.42 30.91 37.27
N PHE A 62 15.60 30.50 36.30
CA PHE A 62 14.79 31.41 35.49
C PHE A 62 13.71 32.12 36.31
N ARG A 63 13.14 31.44 37.31
CA ARG A 63 12.15 32.02 38.24
C ARG A 63 12.78 33.04 39.21
N GLY A 64 14.05 32.87 39.57
CA GLY A 64 14.79 33.78 40.45
C GLY A 64 15.46 34.97 39.74
N MET A 65 15.51 34.96 38.40
CA MET A 65 16.00 36.09 37.62
C MET A 65 15.03 37.28 37.67
N ASP A 66 15.58 38.48 37.71
CA ASP A 66 14.81 39.72 37.72
C ASP A 66 13.96 39.87 36.44
N ALA A 67 12.78 40.49 36.56
CA ALA A 67 11.79 40.58 35.48
C ALA A 67 12.33 41.29 34.22
N SER A 68 13.28 42.22 34.41
CA SER A 68 13.98 42.94 33.35
C SER A 68 14.85 42.04 32.45
N VAL A 69 15.47 41.01 33.03
CA VAL A 69 16.35 40.05 32.34
C VAL A 69 15.59 38.80 31.92
N SER A 70 14.64 38.36 32.74
CA SER A 70 13.78 37.18 32.50
C SER A 70 12.74 37.43 31.41
N GLY A 71 12.38 38.69 31.12
CA GLY A 71 11.28 39.03 30.21
C GLY A 71 9.91 38.60 30.76
N ARG A 72 9.81 38.44 32.08
CA ARG A 72 8.63 37.91 32.76
C ARG A 72 7.47 38.90 32.65
N GLY A 73 6.48 38.57 31.83
CA GLY A 73 5.34 39.45 31.55
C GLY A 73 5.49 40.32 30.30
N ALA A 74 6.55 40.14 29.50
CA ALA A 74 6.66 40.78 28.18
C ALA A 74 5.64 40.17 27.20
N ASP A 75 4.97 41.03 26.41
CA ASP A 75 4.03 40.58 25.40
C ASP A 75 4.71 39.68 24.36
N THR A 76 4.16 38.48 24.16
CA THR A 76 4.73 37.51 23.22
C THR A 76 4.47 37.96 21.78
N VAL A 77 5.54 38.28 21.06
CA VAL A 77 5.47 38.62 19.63
C VAL A 77 5.47 37.36 18.79
N TYR A 78 4.34 37.02 18.19
CA TYR A 78 4.20 35.89 17.29
C TYR A 78 4.68 36.27 15.87
N ARG A 79 5.54 35.44 15.27
CA ARG A 79 6.11 35.66 13.93
C ARG A 79 6.05 34.41 13.06
N ASP A 80 5.91 34.63 11.77
CA ASP A 80 6.09 33.61 10.75
C ASP A 80 7.55 33.27 10.47
N LYS A 81 7.78 32.15 9.78
CA LYS A 81 9.11 31.75 9.26
C LYS A 81 9.73 32.80 8.31
N SER A 82 8.90 33.65 7.70
CA SER A 82 9.30 34.80 6.87
C SER A 82 9.50 36.10 7.67
N GLY A 83 9.32 36.07 9.00
CA GLY A 83 9.50 37.21 9.91
C GLY A 83 8.28 38.12 10.09
N LYS A 84 7.18 37.86 9.38
CA LYS A 84 5.91 38.62 9.47
C LYS A 84 5.27 38.43 10.86
N ARG A 85 4.84 39.53 11.48
CA ARG A 85 4.18 39.52 12.80
C ARG A 85 2.69 39.18 12.67
N TYR A 86 2.17 38.34 13.56
CA TYR A 86 0.74 38.08 13.70
C TYR A 86 0.08 39.12 14.62
N ALA A 87 -1.16 39.51 14.32
CA ALA A 87 -1.84 40.57 15.05
C ALA A 87 -2.41 40.10 16.40
N SER A 88 -2.70 38.80 16.52
CA SER A 88 -3.22 38.21 17.76
C SER A 88 -2.65 36.81 18.02
N ARG A 89 -2.73 36.38 19.29
CA ARG A 89 -2.39 35.01 19.71
C ARG A 89 -3.26 33.96 19.00
N GLN A 90 -4.51 34.29 18.72
CA GLN A 90 -5.47 33.38 18.08
C GLN A 90 -5.06 33.08 16.63
N GLU A 91 -4.68 34.10 15.85
CA GLU A 91 -4.21 33.92 14.47
C GLU A 91 -2.98 33.01 14.37
N TYR A 92 -2.03 33.13 15.32
CA TYR A 92 -0.85 32.29 15.36
C TYR A 92 -1.20 30.81 15.64
N LEU A 93 -2.14 30.55 16.54
CA LEU A 93 -2.62 29.21 16.84
C LEU A 93 -3.32 28.59 15.63
N GLU A 94 -4.16 29.36 14.94
CA GLU A 94 -4.82 28.91 13.71
C GLU A 94 -3.83 28.61 12.58
N ALA A 95 -2.77 29.41 12.43
CA ALA A 95 -1.71 29.16 11.45
C ALA A 95 -0.93 27.87 11.78
N LEU A 96 -0.62 27.63 13.06
CA LEU A 96 -0.01 26.38 13.51
C LEU A 96 -0.92 25.17 13.28
N GLU A 97 -2.22 25.30 13.54
CA GLU A 97 -3.18 24.25 13.27
C GLU A 97 -3.30 23.95 11.78
N LYS A 98 -3.31 24.97 10.92
CA LYS A 98 -3.29 24.80 9.47
C LYS A 98 -2.02 24.10 9.01
N GLU A 99 -0.84 24.50 9.50
CA GLU A 99 0.42 23.81 9.19
C GLU A 99 0.41 22.34 9.66
N LYS A 100 -0.13 22.08 10.87
CA LYS A 100 -0.25 20.71 11.39
C LYS A 100 -1.23 19.89 10.56
N LYS A 101 -2.38 20.44 10.18
CA LYS A 101 -3.37 19.79 9.31
C LYS A 101 -2.80 19.50 7.93
N GLU A 102 -2.04 20.44 7.34
CA GLU A 102 -1.37 20.22 6.06
C GLU A 102 -0.28 19.15 6.13
N LYS A 103 0.55 19.16 7.19
CA LYS A 103 1.58 18.12 7.40
C LYS A 103 0.94 16.77 7.66
N ALA A 104 -0.13 16.71 8.46
CA ALA A 104 -0.88 15.50 8.72
C ALA A 104 -1.54 14.98 7.43
N ALA A 105 -2.16 15.85 6.62
CA ALA A 105 -2.74 15.47 5.34
C ALA A 105 -1.69 14.92 4.37
N LYS A 106 -0.52 15.57 4.26
CA LYS A 106 0.61 15.08 3.45
C LYS A 106 1.10 13.72 3.94
N HIS A 107 1.28 13.56 5.25
CA HIS A 107 1.73 12.30 5.84
C HIS A 107 0.70 11.17 5.71
N VAL A 108 -0.61 11.47 5.73
CA VAL A 108 -1.66 10.49 5.45
C VAL A 108 -1.62 10.06 3.98
N THR A 109 -1.42 10.99 3.05
CA THR A 109 -1.29 10.66 1.61
C THR A 109 -0.03 9.86 1.29
N GLU A 110 1.07 10.08 2.01
CA GLU A 110 2.30 9.28 1.89
C GLU A 110 2.20 7.93 2.61
N ALA A 111 1.55 7.87 3.77
CA ALA A 111 1.37 6.65 4.55
C ALA A 111 0.39 5.65 3.89
N GLU A 112 -0.51 6.13 3.03
CA GLU A 112 -1.35 5.26 2.18
C GLU A 112 -0.58 4.58 1.03
N LEU A 113 0.75 4.78 0.94
CA LEU A 113 1.62 3.94 0.12
C LEU A 113 1.75 2.56 0.79
N GLU A 114 0.66 1.80 0.75
CA GLU A 114 0.51 0.47 1.34
C GLU A 114 1.46 -0.53 0.65
N TRP A 115 2.65 -0.68 1.20
CA TRP A 115 3.69 -1.57 0.67
C TRP A 115 3.38 -3.08 0.78
N GLY A 116 2.24 -3.46 1.35
CA GLY A 116 1.92 -4.86 1.70
C GLY A 116 0.68 -5.47 1.03
N GLY A 117 -0.05 -4.73 0.18
CA GLY A 117 -1.32 -5.18 -0.40
C GLY A 117 -1.29 -5.31 -1.93
N GLY A 118 -1.93 -6.35 -2.48
CA GLY A 118 -2.10 -6.46 -3.92
C GLY A 118 -3.09 -5.42 -4.46
N LEU A 119 -2.64 -4.55 -5.38
CA LEU A 119 -3.47 -3.49 -5.98
C LEU A 119 -4.81 -4.00 -6.55
N LYS A 120 -4.78 -5.17 -7.22
CA LYS A 120 -5.98 -5.83 -7.75
C LYS A 120 -6.96 -6.23 -6.64
N GLN A 121 -6.46 -6.74 -5.52
CA GLN A 121 -7.31 -7.20 -4.41
C GLN A 121 -8.03 -6.02 -3.77
N LYS A 122 -7.35 -4.86 -3.63
CA LYS A 122 -7.96 -3.62 -3.14
C LYS A 122 -9.04 -3.11 -4.08
N LYS A 123 -8.73 -3.03 -5.39
CA LYS A 123 -9.70 -2.62 -6.41
C LYS A 123 -10.93 -3.55 -6.41
N GLN A 124 -10.71 -4.86 -6.36
CA GLN A 124 -11.79 -5.85 -6.29
C GLN A 124 -12.61 -5.70 -5.01
N ARG A 125 -12.01 -5.37 -3.87
CA ARG A 125 -12.74 -5.10 -2.61
C ARG A 125 -13.62 -3.86 -2.74
N GLN A 126 -13.10 -2.78 -3.35
CA GLN A 126 -13.87 -1.55 -3.58
C GLN A 126 -15.01 -1.78 -4.57
N GLU A 127 -14.75 -2.48 -5.67
CA GLU A 127 -15.78 -2.86 -6.66
C GLU A 127 -16.85 -3.74 -6.02
N ARG A 128 -16.45 -4.74 -5.23
CA ARG A 128 -17.39 -5.59 -4.49
C ARG A 128 -18.24 -4.78 -3.52
N ARG A 129 -17.66 -3.84 -2.77
CA ARG A 129 -18.41 -2.95 -1.87
C ARG A 129 -19.43 -2.12 -2.64
N LYS A 130 -19.02 -1.48 -3.75
CA LYS A 130 -19.92 -0.70 -4.60
C LYS A 130 -21.04 -1.56 -5.20
N ALA A 131 -20.72 -2.80 -5.61
CA ALA A 131 -21.71 -3.75 -6.10
C ALA A 131 -22.72 -4.12 -5.01
N MET A 132 -22.26 -4.40 -3.79
CA MET A 132 -23.14 -4.66 -2.65
C MET A 132 -24.03 -3.45 -2.31
N GLU A 133 -23.50 -2.23 -2.35
CA GLU A 133 -24.27 -1.00 -2.14
C GLU A 133 -25.34 -0.82 -3.24
N ALA A 134 -25.00 -1.12 -4.50
CA ALA A 134 -25.94 -1.08 -5.61
C ALA A 134 -26.99 -2.19 -5.53
N GLU A 135 -26.61 -3.41 -5.11
CA GLU A 135 -27.53 -4.53 -4.91
C GLU A 135 -28.47 -4.29 -3.72
N ALA A 136 -27.98 -3.68 -2.64
CA ALA A 136 -28.80 -3.29 -1.49
C ALA A 136 -29.88 -2.25 -1.86
N ALA A 137 -29.61 -1.43 -2.88
CA ALA A 137 -30.59 -0.48 -3.41
C ALA A 137 -31.58 -1.11 -4.41
N LYS A 138 -31.27 -2.30 -4.95
CA LYS A 138 -32.10 -2.99 -5.95
C LYS A 138 -33.17 -3.86 -5.27
N PRO A 139 -34.31 -4.11 -5.93
CA PRO A 139 -35.28 -5.07 -5.45
C PRO A 139 -34.70 -6.49 -5.46
N PHE A 140 -35.21 -7.36 -4.58
CA PHE A 140 -34.74 -8.75 -4.42
C PHE A 140 -34.87 -9.58 -5.71
N ALA A 141 -35.97 -9.41 -6.44
CA ALA A 141 -36.22 -10.10 -7.70
C ALA A 141 -36.03 -9.14 -8.88
N ARG A 142 -35.37 -9.60 -9.95
CA ARG A 142 -35.31 -8.90 -11.23
C ARG A 142 -36.58 -9.17 -12.02
N SER A 143 -37.28 -8.11 -12.43
CA SER A 143 -38.45 -8.25 -13.31
C SER A 143 -38.02 -8.30 -14.78
N ARG A 144 -38.94 -8.73 -15.65
CA ARG A 144 -38.77 -8.66 -17.10
C ARG A 144 -38.53 -7.22 -17.58
N ASP A 145 -39.14 -6.25 -16.92
CA ASP A 145 -39.13 -4.84 -17.29
C ASP A 145 -38.03 -4.04 -16.53
N ASP A 146 -37.01 -4.73 -15.98
CA ASP A 146 -35.88 -4.09 -15.31
C ASP A 146 -35.03 -3.29 -16.33
N PRO A 147 -34.86 -1.97 -16.15
CA PRO A 147 -34.12 -1.13 -17.08
C PRO A 147 -32.62 -1.50 -17.18
N ASP A 148 -32.02 -2.08 -16.13
CA ASP A 148 -30.63 -2.52 -16.17
C ASP A 148 -30.48 -3.78 -17.03
N LEU A 149 -31.46 -4.69 -16.95
CA LEU A 149 -31.50 -5.92 -17.74
C LEU A 149 -31.71 -5.62 -19.23
N ASP A 150 -32.67 -4.75 -19.56
CA ASP A 150 -32.94 -4.32 -20.92
C ASP A 150 -31.71 -3.61 -21.53
N ARG A 151 -31.05 -2.74 -20.77
CA ARG A 151 -29.78 -2.11 -21.19
C ARG A 151 -28.70 -3.16 -21.49
N ALA A 152 -28.49 -4.13 -20.59
CA ALA A 152 -27.50 -5.18 -20.79
C ALA A 152 -27.80 -6.05 -22.03
N GLN A 153 -29.07 -6.36 -22.30
CA GLN A 153 -29.48 -7.12 -23.49
C GLN A 153 -29.32 -6.35 -24.80
N ARG A 154 -29.51 -5.02 -24.76
CA ARG A 154 -29.26 -4.13 -25.91
C ARG A 154 -27.77 -3.97 -26.21
N GLU A 155 -26.93 -3.94 -25.17
CA GLU A 155 -25.47 -3.80 -25.30
C GLU A 155 -24.76 -5.12 -25.67
N ALA A 156 -25.40 -6.28 -25.44
CA ALA A 156 -24.82 -7.59 -25.74
C ALA A 156 -24.49 -7.75 -27.23
N LEU A 157 -23.21 -7.98 -27.53
CA LEU A 157 -22.73 -8.33 -28.86
C LEU A 157 -23.24 -9.73 -29.23
N ARG A 158 -24.04 -9.82 -30.29
CA ARG A 158 -24.56 -11.08 -30.82
C ARG A 158 -23.79 -11.48 -32.06
N TRP A 159 -23.33 -12.72 -32.08
CA TRP A 159 -22.72 -13.28 -33.28
C TRP A 159 -23.76 -13.40 -34.39
N GLY A 160 -23.40 -12.99 -35.61
CA GLY A 160 -24.29 -13.03 -36.77
C GLY A 160 -25.25 -11.83 -36.91
N ASP A 161 -25.13 -10.78 -36.10
CA ASP A 161 -25.90 -9.54 -36.29
C ASP A 161 -25.34 -8.73 -37.47
N PRO A 162 -26.10 -8.52 -38.56
CA PRO A 162 -25.64 -7.76 -39.72
C PRO A 162 -25.35 -6.30 -39.40
N MET A 163 -25.95 -5.71 -38.36
CA MET A 163 -25.74 -4.31 -37.97
C MET A 163 -24.60 -4.11 -36.95
N ALA A 164 -23.98 -5.18 -36.45
CA ALA A 164 -22.96 -5.09 -35.40
C ALA A 164 -21.81 -4.12 -35.75
N HIS A 165 -21.39 -4.11 -37.01
CA HIS A 165 -20.30 -3.25 -37.51
C HIS A 165 -20.65 -1.75 -37.54
N LEU A 166 -21.94 -1.39 -37.60
CA LEU A 166 -22.40 0.01 -37.56
C LEU A 166 -22.43 0.57 -36.14
N VAL A 167 -22.65 -0.31 -35.15
CA VAL A 167 -22.87 0.04 -33.75
C VAL A 167 -21.57 0.00 -32.94
N THR A 168 -20.45 -0.46 -33.50
CA THR A 168 -19.15 -0.43 -32.80
C THR A 168 -18.72 1.01 -32.54
N LYS A 169 -19.17 1.57 -31.41
CA LYS A 169 -18.40 2.59 -30.70
C LYS A 169 -17.00 2.02 -30.52
N ARG A 170 -16.01 2.90 -30.59
CA ARG A 170 -14.57 2.67 -30.54
C ARG A 170 -14.05 1.94 -29.27
N SER A 171 -14.92 1.30 -28.48
CA SER A 171 -14.67 0.61 -27.22
C SER A 171 -13.95 -0.73 -27.37
N LEU A 172 -14.23 -1.52 -28.41
CA LEU A 172 -13.55 -2.80 -28.63
C LEU A 172 -12.05 -2.60 -28.94
N ALA A 173 -11.73 -1.67 -29.85
CA ALA A 173 -10.35 -1.29 -30.16
C ALA A 173 -9.61 -0.70 -28.95
N SER A 174 -10.33 -0.08 -28.01
CA SER A 174 -9.76 0.50 -26.78
C SER A 174 -9.51 -0.55 -25.68
N THR A 175 -10.19 -1.70 -25.75
CA THR A 175 -10.09 -2.78 -24.75
C THR A 175 -8.86 -3.67 -25.01
N GLU A 176 -8.37 -3.71 -26.25
CA GLU A 176 -7.10 -4.34 -26.62
C GLU A 176 -5.90 -3.44 -26.37
N VAL A 177 -6.11 -2.12 -26.27
CA VAL A 177 -5.12 -1.23 -25.70
C VAL A 177 -5.02 -1.61 -24.23
N ALA A 178 -3.87 -2.17 -23.86
CA ALA A 178 -3.66 -2.63 -22.50
C ALA A 178 -4.01 -1.55 -21.44
N PRO A 179 -4.21 -1.92 -20.18
CA PRO A 179 -4.49 -0.94 -19.14
C PRO A 179 -3.34 0.08 -19.03
N SER A 180 -3.67 1.33 -18.67
CA SER A 180 -2.66 2.33 -18.34
C SER A 180 -1.88 1.88 -17.11
N LEU A 181 -0.55 1.96 -17.17
CA LEU A 181 0.32 1.55 -16.07
C LEU A 181 0.30 2.54 -14.89
N VAL A 182 -0.22 3.75 -15.13
CA VAL A 182 -0.24 4.84 -14.15
C VAL A 182 -1.68 5.28 -13.94
N ASN A 183 -2.11 5.32 -12.67
CA ASN A 183 -3.38 5.92 -12.28
C ASN A 183 -3.31 7.44 -12.45
N ASP A 184 -4.39 8.09 -12.87
CA ASP A 184 -4.41 9.55 -13.13
C ASP A 184 -3.95 10.39 -11.93
N ALA A 185 -4.25 9.95 -10.71
CA ALA A 185 -3.79 10.57 -9.46
C ALA A 185 -2.25 10.60 -9.34
N ASN A 186 -1.57 9.51 -9.71
CA ASN A 186 -0.11 9.41 -9.63
C ASN A 186 0.60 10.09 -10.81
N LYS A 187 -0.10 10.27 -11.94
CA LYS A 187 0.47 10.87 -13.16
C LYS A 187 0.98 12.29 -12.94
N LYS A 188 0.29 13.10 -12.12
CA LYS A 188 0.69 14.48 -11.81
C LYS A 188 1.90 14.54 -10.88
N ALA A 189 1.95 13.65 -9.88
CA ALA A 189 3.09 13.53 -8.97
C ALA A 189 4.35 13.04 -9.71
N MET A 190 4.21 12.02 -10.58
CA MET A 190 5.30 11.44 -11.37
C MET A 190 5.86 12.43 -12.41
N LYS A 191 4.99 13.24 -13.06
CA LYS A 191 5.44 14.33 -13.93
C LYS A 191 6.22 15.40 -13.16
N LYS A 192 5.81 15.72 -11.93
CA LYS A 192 6.51 16.69 -11.07
C LYS A 192 7.87 16.20 -10.60
N SER A 193 8.03 14.88 -10.41
CA SER A 193 9.33 14.27 -10.07
C SER A 193 10.23 13.99 -11.28
N GLY A 194 9.75 14.24 -12.51
CA GLY A 194 10.48 13.94 -13.75
C GLY A 194 10.52 12.46 -14.13
N PHE A 195 9.87 11.57 -13.37
CA PHE A 195 9.82 10.14 -13.67
C PHE A 195 8.62 9.83 -14.57
N ILE A 196 8.88 9.57 -15.86
CA ILE A 196 7.84 9.30 -16.86
C ILE A 196 7.88 7.81 -17.22
N VAL A 197 6.79 7.09 -16.94
CA VAL A 197 6.61 5.70 -17.39
C VAL A 197 6.02 5.71 -18.81
N PRO A 198 6.74 5.18 -19.82
CA PRO A 198 6.21 5.08 -21.18
C PRO A 198 4.90 4.29 -21.19
N GLN A 199 3.85 4.89 -21.78
CA GLN A 199 2.54 4.24 -21.92
C GLN A 199 2.37 3.54 -23.28
N GLU A 200 3.30 3.78 -24.20
CA GLU A 200 3.27 3.23 -25.54
C GLU A 200 3.54 1.73 -25.51
N VAL A 201 2.87 0.99 -26.40
CA VAL A 201 3.08 -0.44 -26.55
C VAL A 201 4.35 -0.66 -27.39
N PRO A 202 5.37 -1.35 -26.85
CA PRO A 202 6.59 -1.63 -27.61
C PRO A 202 6.31 -2.41 -28.89
N GLU A 203 7.15 -2.24 -29.91
CA GLU A 203 7.04 -2.97 -31.19
C GLU A 203 7.09 -4.49 -31.01
N HIS A 204 7.89 -4.97 -30.04
CA HIS A 204 8.00 -6.39 -29.74
C HIS A 204 6.80 -6.96 -28.98
N SER A 205 5.84 -6.14 -28.57
CA SER A 205 4.70 -6.59 -27.79
C SER A 205 3.81 -7.58 -28.55
N TRP A 206 3.33 -8.60 -27.84
CA TRP A 206 2.28 -9.51 -28.31
C TRP A 206 1.03 -8.77 -28.81
N LEU A 207 0.72 -7.59 -28.25
CA LEU A 207 -0.39 -6.75 -28.67
C LEU A 207 -0.20 -6.17 -30.07
N ARG A 208 1.03 -5.77 -30.43
CA ARG A 208 1.34 -5.26 -31.77
C ARG A 208 1.52 -6.37 -32.78
N ARG A 209 2.07 -7.51 -32.36
CA ARG A 209 2.27 -8.67 -33.21
C ARG A 209 1.01 -9.53 -33.39
N ASN A 210 -0.06 -9.23 -32.66
CA ASN A 210 -1.31 -10.00 -32.64
C ASN A 210 -1.08 -11.51 -32.37
N VAL A 211 -0.17 -11.83 -31.45
CA VAL A 211 0.16 -13.22 -31.06
C VAL A 211 -0.73 -13.60 -29.88
N GLY A 212 -1.49 -14.69 -30.01
CA GLY A 212 -2.36 -15.18 -28.94
C GLY A 212 -1.57 -15.55 -27.67
N ALA A 213 -1.95 -14.98 -26.53
CA ALA A 213 -1.35 -15.32 -25.25
C ALA A 213 -1.77 -16.75 -24.82
N PRO A 214 -0.85 -17.57 -24.28
CA PRO A 214 -1.19 -18.88 -23.75
C PRO A 214 -2.19 -18.73 -22.60
N PRO A 215 -3.21 -19.60 -22.53
CA PRO A 215 -4.21 -19.54 -21.47
C PRO A 215 -3.59 -19.93 -20.13
N ASN A 216 -3.96 -19.23 -19.07
CA ASN A 216 -3.57 -19.57 -17.70
C ASN A 216 -4.80 -19.78 -16.82
N ARG A 217 -4.62 -20.48 -15.70
CA ARG A 217 -5.70 -20.78 -14.73
C ARG A 217 -6.47 -19.55 -14.25
N TYR A 218 -5.86 -18.36 -14.25
CA TYR A 218 -6.44 -17.14 -13.70
C TYR A 218 -7.03 -16.18 -14.74
N GLY A 219 -6.97 -16.52 -16.04
CA GLY A 219 -7.39 -15.63 -17.13
C GLY A 219 -6.62 -14.30 -17.18
N ILE A 220 -5.42 -14.23 -16.60
CA ILE A 220 -4.61 -13.02 -16.55
C ILE A 220 -3.90 -12.87 -17.90
N LYS A 221 -4.23 -11.82 -18.64
CA LYS A 221 -3.53 -11.49 -19.89
C LYS A 221 -2.12 -10.97 -19.60
N PRO A 222 -1.13 -11.29 -20.45
CA PRO A 222 0.23 -10.79 -20.30
C PRO A 222 0.30 -9.27 -20.46
N GLY A 223 1.31 -8.66 -19.86
CA GLY A 223 1.53 -7.22 -19.92
C GLY A 223 1.94 -6.73 -21.31
N ARG A 224 1.96 -5.41 -21.49
CA ARG A 224 2.34 -4.73 -22.75
C ARG A 224 3.74 -5.11 -23.25
N HIS A 225 4.66 -5.46 -22.37
CA HIS A 225 6.05 -5.71 -22.73
C HIS A 225 6.37 -7.18 -23.00
N TRP A 226 5.36 -8.06 -22.91
CA TRP A 226 5.58 -9.46 -23.22
C TRP A 226 5.72 -9.64 -24.74
N ASP A 227 6.73 -10.41 -25.15
CA ASP A 227 7.15 -10.57 -26.54
C ASP A 227 6.40 -11.67 -27.31
N GLY A 228 5.49 -12.38 -26.65
CA GLY A 228 4.72 -13.46 -27.27
C GLY A 228 5.41 -14.83 -27.24
N VAL A 229 6.66 -14.92 -26.73
CA VAL A 229 7.38 -16.20 -26.65
C VAL A 229 7.04 -16.89 -25.33
N ASP A 230 6.47 -18.10 -25.41
CA ASP A 230 6.21 -18.96 -24.26
C ASP A 230 7.54 -19.51 -23.71
N ARG A 231 7.80 -19.21 -22.44
CA ARG A 231 8.99 -19.65 -21.68
C ARG A 231 8.59 -20.52 -20.48
N SER A 232 7.43 -21.16 -20.53
CA SER A 232 6.93 -22.00 -19.44
C SER A 232 7.56 -23.40 -19.44
N ASN A 233 7.43 -24.09 -18.31
CA ASN A 233 7.76 -25.51 -18.18
C ASN A 233 6.64 -26.44 -18.68
N GLY A 234 5.57 -25.89 -19.28
CA GLY A 234 4.39 -26.62 -19.73
C GLY A 234 3.42 -27.07 -18.62
N PHE A 235 3.57 -26.61 -17.38
CA PHE A 235 2.70 -27.00 -16.24
C PHE A 235 1.22 -26.70 -16.50
N GLU A 236 0.89 -25.49 -16.96
CA GLU A 236 -0.51 -25.09 -17.24
C GLU A 236 -1.16 -26.05 -18.26
N ASN A 237 -0.45 -26.37 -19.35
CA ASN A 237 -0.94 -27.30 -20.37
C ASN A 237 -1.16 -28.72 -19.82
N LYS A 238 -0.24 -29.22 -18.99
CA LYS A 238 -0.38 -30.54 -18.35
C LYS A 238 -1.58 -30.57 -17.40
N MET A 239 -1.72 -29.54 -16.56
CA MET A 239 -2.85 -29.41 -15.63
C MET A 239 -4.19 -29.38 -16.35
N TRP A 240 -4.31 -28.65 -17.46
CA TRP A 240 -5.52 -28.64 -18.27
C TRP A 240 -5.84 -30.00 -18.87
N LYS A 241 -4.83 -30.71 -19.39
CA LYS A 241 -5.00 -32.08 -19.92
C LYS A 241 -5.48 -33.04 -18.84
N GLU A 242 -4.89 -32.99 -17.65
CA GLU A 242 -5.29 -33.82 -16.51
C GLU A 242 -6.72 -33.52 -16.07
N ARG A 243 -7.11 -32.25 -15.97
CA ARG A 243 -8.48 -31.85 -15.62
C ARG A 243 -9.50 -32.33 -16.64
N GLN A 244 -9.19 -32.20 -17.94
CA GLN A 244 -10.08 -32.69 -19.00
C GLN A 244 -10.19 -34.21 -18.98
N LYS A 245 -9.08 -34.91 -18.70
CA LYS A 245 -9.08 -36.36 -18.53
C LYS A 245 -9.99 -36.79 -17.37
N GLN A 246 -9.90 -36.14 -16.21
CA GLN A 246 -10.77 -36.46 -15.08
C GLN A 246 -12.24 -36.23 -15.42
N ARG A 247 -12.58 -35.10 -16.06
CA ARG A 247 -13.97 -34.84 -16.50
C ARG A 247 -14.48 -35.90 -17.47
N ALA A 248 -13.67 -36.28 -18.45
CA ALA A 248 -14.04 -37.34 -19.39
C ALA A 248 -14.28 -38.68 -18.66
N GLN A 249 -13.44 -39.02 -17.67
CA GLN A 249 -13.61 -40.22 -16.86
C GLN A 249 -14.88 -40.17 -16.00
N ASP A 250 -15.21 -39.02 -15.42
CA ASP A 250 -16.43 -38.83 -14.63
C ASP A 250 -17.68 -38.97 -15.52
N ASP A 251 -17.66 -38.38 -16.71
CA ASP A 251 -18.74 -38.47 -17.70
C ASP A 251 -18.90 -39.92 -18.20
N GLU A 252 -17.80 -40.62 -18.49
CA GLU A 252 -17.81 -42.04 -18.82
C GLU A 252 -18.39 -42.85 -17.66
N ALA A 253 -17.87 -42.69 -16.44
CA ALA A 253 -18.36 -43.41 -15.26
C ALA A 253 -19.87 -43.18 -15.03
N PHE A 254 -20.35 -41.95 -15.23
CA PHE A 254 -21.76 -41.63 -15.15
C PHE A 254 -22.59 -42.38 -16.21
N MET A 255 -22.15 -42.37 -17.48
CA MET A 255 -22.83 -43.11 -18.55
C MET A 255 -22.85 -44.63 -18.30
N TRP A 256 -21.74 -45.20 -17.81
CA TRP A 256 -21.65 -46.60 -17.44
C TRP A 256 -22.58 -46.94 -16.27
N SER A 257 -22.67 -46.07 -15.26
CA SER A 257 -23.56 -46.27 -14.10
C SER A 257 -25.05 -46.25 -14.45
N GLN A 258 -25.44 -45.47 -15.46
CA GLN A 258 -26.83 -45.39 -15.93
C GLN A 258 -27.22 -46.53 -16.88
N GLN A 259 -26.26 -47.22 -17.47
CA GLN A 259 -26.54 -48.24 -18.48
C GLN A 259 -27.12 -49.54 -17.91
N ASP A 260 -26.94 -49.79 -16.60
CA ASP A 260 -27.40 -50.99 -15.89
C ASP A 260 -28.61 -50.72 -14.95
N MET A 261 -29.24 -49.55 -15.08
CA MET A 261 -30.39 -49.09 -14.30
C MET A 261 -31.64 -48.98 -15.18
#